data_AF-A0A399GYW1-F1
#
_entry.id   AF-A0A399GYW1-F1
#
_cell.length_a   1.000
_cell.length_b   1.000
_cell.length_c   1.000
_cell.angle_alpha   90.00
_cell.angle_beta   90.00
_cell.angle_gamma   90.00
#
_symmetry.space_group_name_H-M   'P 1'
#
loop_
_entity.id
_entity.type
_entity.pdbx_description
1 polymer ?
#
loop_
_entity_poly.entity_id
_entity_poly.type
_entity_poly.pdbx_seq_one_letter_code
_entity_poly.pdbx_strand_id
1 'polypeptide(L)' 'MTPDRTPRKPYSPVEIQAQEQARKGLLLILDSRGIDVPEDVRRRILGCQDLKVLRTWLTRAATAPTAAAVTADAGNEA' A
#
# COMPACT_ATOMS: atom_id res chain seq x y z
N MET A 1 18.31 -13.83 -13.48
CA MET A 1 17.24 -13.48 -12.53
C MET A 1 16.58 -12.20 -12.99
N THR A 2 15.79 -12.29 -14.06
CA THR A 2 14.95 -11.18 -14.53
C THR A 2 13.69 -11.19 -13.68
N PRO A 3 13.30 -10.08 -13.01
CA PRO A 3 11.99 -10.03 -12.40
C PRO A 3 10.97 -10.13 -13.54
N ASP A 4 10.13 -11.16 -13.46
CA ASP A 4 8.94 -11.37 -14.26
C ASP A 4 8.14 -10.06 -14.32
N ARG A 5 8.28 -9.34 -15.44
CA ARG A 5 7.59 -8.07 -15.76
C ARG A 5 6.36 -8.35 -16.62
N THR A 6 5.75 -9.53 -16.47
CA THR A 6 4.48 -9.81 -17.14
C THR A 6 3.41 -8.85 -16.63
N PRO A 7 2.63 -8.19 -17.51
CA PRO A 7 1.46 -7.45 -17.08
C PRO A 7 0.49 -8.47 -16.47
N ARG A 8 0.28 -8.41 -15.15
CA ARG A 8 -0.74 -9.25 -14.51
C ARG A 8 -2.06 -9.00 -15.23
N LYS A 9 -2.64 -10.10 -15.74
CA LYS A 9 -3.96 -10.22 -16.37
C LYS A 9 -4.96 -9.26 -15.70
N PRO A 10 -5.81 -8.53 -16.47
CA PRO A 10 -6.74 -7.60 -15.88
C PRO A 10 -7.60 -8.34 -14.85
N TYR A 11 -7.48 -7.78 -13.66
CA TYR A 11 -7.88 -8.27 -12.37
C TYR A 11 -9.37 -8.62 -12.38
N SER A 12 -9.74 -9.79 -11.91
CA SER A 12 -11.15 -10.18 -11.82
C SER A 12 -11.91 -9.23 -10.85
N PRO A 13 -13.25 -9.14 -10.90
CA PRO A 13 -14.01 -8.18 -10.08
C PRO A 13 -13.76 -8.31 -8.56
N VAL A 14 -13.49 -9.53 -8.07
CA VAL A 14 -13.19 -9.82 -6.65
C VAL A 14 -11.86 -9.22 -6.20
N GLU A 15 -10.96 -9.18 -7.15
CA GLU A 15 -9.60 -8.80 -6.98
C GLU A 15 -9.60 -7.26 -6.83
N ILE A 16 -10.25 -6.51 -7.74
CA ILE A 16 -10.36 -5.04 -7.69
C ILE A 16 -10.93 -4.58 -6.34
N GLN A 17 -11.93 -5.30 -5.83
CA GLN A 17 -12.48 -5.06 -4.51
C GLN A 17 -11.44 -5.26 -3.41
N ALA A 18 -10.64 -6.31 -3.46
CA ALA A 18 -9.60 -6.55 -2.46
C ALA A 18 -8.52 -5.43 -2.43
N GLN A 19 -8.14 -4.86 -3.57
CA GLN A 19 -7.24 -3.67 -3.60
C GLN A 19 -7.87 -2.49 -2.88
N GLU A 20 -9.14 -2.21 -3.17
CA GLU A 20 -9.86 -1.10 -2.57
C GLU A 20 -10.01 -1.27 -1.06
N GLN A 21 -10.37 -2.47 -0.61
CA GLN A 21 -10.47 -2.79 0.82
C GLN A 21 -9.10 -2.67 1.51
N ALA A 22 -8.02 -3.12 0.87
CA ALA A 22 -6.68 -3.01 1.44
C ALA A 22 -6.22 -1.55 1.58
N ARG A 23 -6.54 -0.67 0.61
CA ARG A 23 -6.27 0.78 0.71
C ARG A 23 -7.05 1.43 1.84
N LYS A 24 -8.35 1.15 1.93
CA LYS A 24 -9.19 1.67 3.01
C LYS A 24 -8.71 1.19 4.38
N GLY A 25 -8.37 -0.09 4.49
CA GLY A 25 -7.82 -0.68 5.71
C GLY A 25 -6.50 -0.02 6.13
N LEU A 26 -5.64 0.33 5.17
CA LEU A 26 -4.39 1.02 5.46
C LEU A 26 -4.63 2.41 6.05
N LEU A 27 -5.52 3.19 5.43
CA LEU A 27 -5.89 4.52 5.92
C LEU A 27 -6.56 4.42 7.30
N LEU A 28 -7.41 3.42 7.52
CA LEU A 28 -8.07 3.19 8.80
C LEU A 28 -7.06 2.87 9.92
N ILE A 29 -6.04 2.05 9.65
CA ILE A 29 -5.00 1.73 10.64
C ILE A 29 -4.19 2.99 10.98
N LEU A 30 -3.81 3.79 9.98
CA LEU A 30 -3.06 5.03 10.22
C LEU A 30 -3.87 6.03 11.04
N ASP A 31 -5.15 6.20 10.70
CA ASP A 31 -6.10 7.04 11.44
C ASP A 31 -6.30 6.55 12.89
N SER A 32 -6.51 5.25 13.08
CA SER A 32 -6.65 4.62 14.41
C SER A 32 -5.41 4.79 15.29
N ARG A 33 -4.24 4.97 14.67
CA ARG A 33 -2.97 5.23 15.36
C ARG A 33 -2.70 6.72 15.58
N GLY A 34 -3.57 7.61 15.10
CA GLY A 34 -3.37 9.06 15.16
C GLY A 34 -2.22 9.54 14.27
N ILE A 35 -1.88 8.78 13.22
CA ILE A 35 -0.81 9.13 12.29
C ILE A 35 -1.40 9.97 11.17
N ASP A 36 -0.93 11.21 11.06
CA ASP A 36 -1.30 12.08 9.94
C ASP A 36 -0.82 11.48 8.61
N VAL A 37 -1.73 11.43 7.64
CA VAL A 37 -1.46 10.89 6.30
C VAL A 37 -1.37 12.05 5.32
N PRO A 38 -0.16 12.52 4.97
CA PRO A 38 0.00 13.60 4.01
C PRO A 38 -0.54 13.18 2.64
N GLU A 39 -1.02 14.16 1.88
CA GLU A 39 -1.71 13.89 0.61
C GLU A 39 -0.86 13.09 -0.38
N ASP A 40 0.45 13.29 -0.42
CA ASP A 40 1.37 12.52 -1.26
C ASP A 40 1.36 11.03 -0.96
N VAL A 41 1.39 10.68 0.33
CA VAL A 41 1.30 9.29 0.79
C VAL A 41 -0.10 8.75 0.50
N ARG A 42 -1.14 9.55 0.75
CA ARG A 42 -2.53 9.17 0.44
C ARG A 42 -2.72 8.85 -1.04
N ARG A 43 -2.24 9.71 -1.95
CA ARG A 43 -2.27 9.49 -3.40
C ARG A 43 -1.51 8.22 -3.78
N ARG A 44 -0.35 7.96 -3.16
CA ARG A 44 0.44 6.74 -3.42
C ARG A 44 -0.31 5.48 -3.00
N ILE A 45 -0.97 5.50 -1.85
CA ILE A 45 -1.84 4.41 -1.36
C ILE A 45 -2.99 4.19 -2.36
N LEU A 46 -3.73 5.25 -2.69
CA LEU A 46 -4.87 5.24 -3.61
C LEU A 46 -4.50 5.02 -5.08
N GLY A 47 -3.20 5.05 -5.44
CA GLY A 47 -2.68 4.73 -6.78
C GLY A 47 -2.10 3.31 -6.91
N CYS A 48 -1.72 2.67 -5.79
CA CYS A 48 -1.17 1.32 -5.76
C CYS A 48 -2.21 0.21 -6.06
N GLN A 49 -2.06 -0.47 -7.19
CA GLN A 49 -2.94 -1.59 -7.62
C GLN A 49 -2.26 -2.96 -7.40
N ASP A 50 -1.18 -3.04 -6.62
CA ASP A 50 -0.57 -4.33 -6.30
C ASP A 50 -0.99 -4.78 -4.91
N LEU A 51 -1.83 -5.82 -4.84
CA LEU A 51 -2.25 -6.41 -3.57
C LEU A 51 -1.07 -6.88 -2.72
N LYS A 52 0.03 -7.34 -3.33
CA LYS A 52 1.20 -7.79 -2.54
C LYS A 52 1.85 -6.61 -1.82
N VAL A 53 1.93 -5.47 -2.51
CA VAL A 53 2.45 -4.22 -1.93
C VAL A 53 1.50 -3.70 -0.86
N LEU A 54 0.20 -3.64 -1.14
CA LEU A 54 -0.82 -3.21 -0.18
C LEU A 54 -0.83 -4.10 1.08
N ARG A 55 -0.70 -5.42 0.95
CA ARG A 55 -0.59 -6.34 2.11
C ARG A 55 0.67 -6.08 2.93
N THR A 56 1.80 -5.81 2.27
CA THR A 56 3.05 -5.48 2.97
C THR A 56 2.90 -4.18 3.75
N TRP A 57 2.31 -3.16 3.13
CA TRP A 57 2.01 -1.89 3.77
C TRP A 57 1.05 -2.06 4.95
N LEU A 58 0.01 -2.90 4.83
CA LEU A 58 -0.91 -3.19 5.95
C LEU A 58 -0.19 -3.74 7.17
N THR A 59 0.68 -4.74 6.99
CA THR A 59 1.47 -5.29 8.10
C THR A 59 2.41 -4.24 8.69
N ARG A 60 3.03 -3.39 7.85
CA ARG A 60 3.91 -2.31 8.31
C ARG A 60 3.15 -1.18 9.02
N ALA A 61 1.94 -0.86 8.59
CA ALA A 61 1.12 0.19 9.19
C ALA A 61 0.77 -0.07 10.65
N ALA A 62 0.80 -1.33 11.09
CA ALA A 62 0.63 -1.69 12.49
C ALA A 62 1.78 -1.23 13.39
N THR A 63 3.01 -1.14 12.86
CA THR A 63 4.23 -0.84 13.66
C THR A 63 4.95 0.43 13.24
N ALA A 64 4.77 0.91 12.01
CA ALA A 64 5.48 2.05 11.46
C ALA A 64 5.16 3.35 12.22
N PRO A 65 6.15 4.20 12.55
CA PRO A 65 5.89 5.43 13.30
C PRO A 65 5.16 6.50 12.48
N THR A 66 5.21 6.42 11.14
CA THR A 66 4.63 7.43 10.24
C THR A 66 4.05 6.80 8.97
N ALA A 67 3.14 7.51 8.32
CA ALA A 67 2.52 7.08 7.06
C ALA A 67 3.56 6.94 5.93
N ALA A 68 4.58 7.82 5.90
CA ALA A 68 5.67 7.73 4.93
C ALA A 68 6.47 6.43 5.08
N ALA A 69 6.77 6.01 6.32
CA ALA A 69 7.50 4.77 6.61
C ALA A 69 6.75 3.50 6.16
N VAL A 70 5.41 3.56 6.09
CA VAL A 70 4.60 2.45 5.56
C VAL A 70 4.86 2.26 4.07
N THR A 71 4.87 3.36 3.32
CA THR A 71 5.04 3.34 1.85
C THR A 71 6.49 3.36 1.38
N ALA A 72 7.43 3.55 2.29
CA ALA A 72 8.86 3.45 2.03
C ALA A 72 9.18 1.99 1.66
N ASP A 73 9.38 1.75 0.37
CA ASP A 73 10.01 0.52 -0.07
C ASP A 73 11.42 0.46 0.53
N ALA A 74 11.86 -0.69 1.02
CA ALA A 74 13.15 -0.82 1.69
C ALA A 74 14.36 -0.59 0.74
N GLY A 75 14.12 -0.17 -0.50
CA GLY A 75 15.14 0.15 -1.50
C GLY A 75 15.07 1.57 -2.09
N ASN A 76 14.76 2.61 -1.30
CA ASN A 76 15.00 4.00 -1.73
C ASN A 76 16.05 4.69 -0.85
N GLU A 77 17.27 4.18 -0.92
CA GLU A 77 18.49 4.97 -0.79
C GLU A 77 19.02 5.21 -2.21
N ALA A 78 18.89 6.45 -2.69
CA ALA A 78 19.66 7.04 -3.77
C ALA A 78 19.48 8.56 -3.73
#